data_AF-A0A5E4JL81-F1
#
_entry.id   AF-A0A5E4JL81-F1
#
_cell.length_a   1.000
_cell.length_b   1.000
_cell.length_c   1.000
_cell.angle_alpha   90.00
_cell.angle_beta   90.00
_cell.angle_gamma   90.00
#
_symmetry.space_group_name_H-M   'P 1'
#
loop_
_entity.id
_entity.type
_entity.pdbx_description
1 polymer ?
#
loop_
_entity_poly.entity_id
_entity_poly.type
_entity_poly.pdbx_seq_one_letter_code
_entity_poly.pdbx_strand_id
1 'polypeptide(L)' 'MIKFYYEDNNLEKLNKDDIELISKISLEKEEVSYFVEAKEKRETASYGISNEFSKKESEDLKEKTIRFANKIKLIIEMQ' A
#
# COMPACT_ATOMS: atom_id res chain seq x y z
N MET A 1 -0.63 12.69 11.84
CA MET A 1 0.31 13.80 11.59
C MET A 1 0.48 14.01 10.08
N ILE A 2 -0.62 14.24 9.34
CA ILE A 2 -0.60 14.44 7.86
C ILE A 2 -1.43 15.66 7.44
N LYS A 3 -2.38 16.12 8.27
CA LYS A 3 -3.20 17.32 7.98
C LYS A 3 -2.45 18.66 8.05
N PHE A 4 -1.36 18.74 8.81
CA PHE A 4 -0.70 20.03 9.07
C PHE A 4 0.26 20.51 7.97
N TYR A 5 0.64 19.66 7.01
CA TYR A 5 1.57 20.05 5.93
C TYR A 5 0.89 20.69 4.73
N TYR A 6 -0.44 20.65 4.66
CA TYR A 6 -1.22 21.15 3.51
C TYR A 6 -1.68 22.60 3.63
N GLU A 7 -1.62 23.20 4.82
CA GLU A 7 -2.20 24.54 5.04
C GLU A 7 -1.24 25.70 4.79
N ASP A 8 0.08 25.50 4.81
CA ASP A 8 0.94 26.67 5.06
C ASP A 8 1.70 27.28 3.87
N ASN A 9 2.05 26.60 2.78
CA ASN A 9 2.81 27.31 1.72
C ASN A 9 2.65 26.69 0.32
N ASN A 10 2.15 27.50 -0.63
CA ASN A 10 2.21 27.34 -2.10
C ASN A 10 1.38 26.22 -2.77
N LEU A 11 0.05 26.28 -2.63
CA LEU A 11 -0.88 25.71 -3.64
C LEU A 11 -0.92 26.55 -4.93
N GLU A 12 0.21 27.08 -5.39
CA GLU A 12 0.34 27.56 -6.77
C GLU A 12 0.45 26.33 -7.68
N LYS A 13 -0.70 25.85 -8.14
CA LYS A 13 -0.90 24.95 -9.29
C LYS A 13 0.03 23.71 -9.31
N LEU A 14 -0.23 22.74 -8.44
CA LEU A 14 0.15 21.35 -8.74
C LEU A 14 -0.44 21.00 -10.11
N ASN A 15 0.44 20.76 -11.10
CA ASN A 15 0.00 20.36 -12.42
C ASN A 15 -0.42 18.87 -12.39
N LYS A 16 -1.02 18.36 -13.47
CA LYS A 16 -1.49 16.96 -13.49
C LYS A 16 -0.36 15.96 -13.25
N ASP A 17 0.84 16.27 -13.71
CA ASP A 17 2.01 15.40 -13.58
C ASP A 17 2.49 15.36 -12.13
N ASP A 18 2.44 16.48 -11.41
CA ASP A 18 2.77 16.54 -9.97
C ASP A 18 1.76 15.75 -9.13
N ILE A 19 0.46 15.84 -9.46
CA ILE A 19 -0.60 15.07 -8.78
C ILE A 19 -0.43 13.58 -9.06
N GLU A 20 -0.13 13.21 -10.31
CA GLU A 20 0.11 11.82 -10.70
C GLU A 20 1.34 11.27 -9.99
N LEU A 21 2.43 12.05 -9.92
CA LEU A 21 3.63 11.71 -9.18
C LEU A 21 3.33 11.47 -7.69
N ILE A 22 2.61 12.39 -7.04
CA ILE A 22 2.21 12.25 -5.63
C ILE A 22 1.34 11.01 -5.42
N SER A 23 0.39 10.72 -6.32
CA SER A 23 -0.44 9.51 -6.22
C SER A 23 0.37 8.20 -6.37
N LYS A 24 1.45 8.23 -7.15
CA LYS A 24 2.34 7.08 -7.34
C LYS A 24 3.23 6.84 -6.12
N ILE A 25 3.69 7.91 -5.47
CA ILE A 25 4.63 7.82 -4.34
C ILE A 25 3.96 7.83 -2.96
N SER A 26 2.70 8.24 -2.85
CA SER A 26 1.97 8.24 -1.58
C SER A 26 1.44 6.86 -1.25
N LEU A 27 1.73 6.37 -0.04
CA LEU A 27 1.12 5.14 0.46
C LEU A 27 -0.20 5.48 1.14
N GLU A 28 -1.29 4.90 0.65
CA GLU A 28 -2.59 5.04 1.28
C GLU A 28 -2.65 4.22 2.57
N LYS A 29 -3.46 4.66 3.53
CA LYS A 29 -3.61 3.96 4.80
C LYS A 29 -4.19 2.56 4.60
N GLU A 30 -5.12 2.40 3.67
CA GLU A 30 -5.67 1.10 3.30
C GLU A 30 -4.57 0.15 2.82
N GLU A 31 -3.66 0.61 1.96
CA GLU A 31 -2.56 -0.20 1.41
C GLU A 31 -1.64 -0.76 2.51
N VAL A 32 -1.29 0.07 3.50
CA VAL A 32 -0.48 -0.36 4.66
C VAL A 32 -1.24 -1.36 5.52
N SER A 33 -2.54 -1.12 5.72
CA SER A 33 -3.40 -2.02 6.52
C SER A 33 -3.54 -3.39 5.86
N TYR A 34 -3.69 -3.43 4.54
CA TYR A 34 -3.74 -4.67 3.77
C TYR A 34 -2.42 -5.46 3.86
N PHE A 35 -1.27 -4.79 3.88
CA PHE A 35 0.01 -5.48 4.05
C PHE A 35 0.13 -6.14 5.43
N VAL A 36 -0.32 -5.47 6.50
CA VAL A 36 -0.36 -6.04 7.86
C VAL A 36 -1.28 -7.26 7.90
N GLU A 37 -2.48 -7.16 7.34
CA GLU A 37 -3.43 -8.26 7.24
C GLU A 37 -2.83 -9.46 6.46
N ALA A 38 -2.12 -9.18 5.36
CA ALA A 38 -1.47 -10.21 4.56
C ALA A 38 -0.39 -10.96 5.36
N LYS A 39 0.37 -10.25 6.21
CA LYS A 39 1.36 -10.86 7.10
C LYS A 39 0.69 -11.78 8.13
N GLU A 40 -0.37 -11.30 8.78
CA GLU A 40 -1.13 -12.09 9.78
C GLU A 40 -1.75 -13.34 9.16
N LYS A 41 -2.33 -13.21 7.95
CA LYS A 41 -2.87 -14.35 7.18
C LYS A 41 -1.79 -15.35 6.81
N ARG A 42 -0.60 -14.89 6.39
CA ARG A 42 0.55 -15.77 6.10
C ARG A 42 0.99 -16.53 7.35
N GLU A 43 1.09 -15.86 8.49
CA GLU A 43 1.48 -16.49 9.76
C GLU A 43 0.44 -17.54 10.19
N THR A 44 -0.84 -17.20 10.06
CA THR A 44 -1.95 -18.12 10.32
C THR A 44 -1.94 -19.32 9.36
N ALA A 45 -1.63 -19.13 8.08
CA ALA A 45 -1.52 -20.22 7.13
C ALA A 45 -0.29 -21.12 7.39
N SER A 46 0.80 -20.54 7.88
CA SER A 46 2.06 -21.27 8.09
C SER A 46 2.08 -22.07 9.40
N TYR A 47 1.39 -21.56 10.43
CA TYR A 47 1.46 -22.11 11.78
C TYR A 47 0.10 -22.44 12.40
N GLY A 48 -1.00 -22.02 11.76
CA GLY A 48 -2.35 -22.32 12.21
C GLY A 48 -2.75 -23.75 11.87
N ILE A 49 -3.53 -24.36 12.76
CA ILE A 49 -3.88 -25.78 12.71
C ILE A 49 -5.21 -26.01 11.96
N SER A 50 -5.98 -24.95 11.68
CA SER A 50 -7.43 -25.09 11.38
C SER A 50 -8.03 -24.17 10.32
N ASN A 51 -7.24 -23.37 9.59
CA ASN A 51 -7.82 -22.40 8.65
C ASN A 51 -7.62 -22.84 7.20
N GLU A 52 -8.71 -23.23 6.56
CA GLU A 52 -8.76 -23.38 5.10
C GLU A 52 -8.89 -21.98 4.47
N PHE A 53 -7.95 -21.63 3.60
CA PHE A 53 -8.00 -20.41 2.82
C PHE A 53 -8.60 -20.71 1.46
N SER A 54 -9.58 -19.92 1.02
CA SER A 54 -10.09 -20.10 -0.33
C SER A 54 -9.02 -19.69 -1.35
N LYS A 55 -9.06 -20.34 -2.52
CA LYS A 55 -8.21 -19.97 -3.65
C LYS A 55 -8.36 -18.49 -4.01
N LYS A 56 -9.60 -17.99 -4.02
CA LYS A 56 -9.92 -16.59 -4.33
C LYS A 56 -9.28 -15.62 -3.34
N GLU A 57 -9.37 -15.89 -2.04
CA GLU A 57 -8.73 -15.05 -1.02
C GLU A 57 -7.21 -15.06 -1.15
N SER A 58 -6.63 -16.23 -1.45
CA SER A 58 -5.19 -16.37 -1.65
C SER A 58 -4.70 -15.58 -2.87
N GLU A 59 -5.45 -15.62 -3.97
CA GLU A 59 -5.16 -14.87 -5.19
C GLU A 59 -5.29 -13.36 -4.99
N ASP A 60 -6.38 -12.90 -4.35
CA ASP A 60 -6.59 -11.48 -4.05
C ASP A 60 -5.49 -10.93 -3.12
N LEU A 61 -5.13 -11.69 -2.08
CA LEU A 61 -4.06 -11.30 -1.15
C LEU A 61 -2.70 -11.22 -1.87
N LYS A 62 -2.42 -12.16 -2.77
CA LYS A 62 -1.21 -12.15 -3.59
C LYS A 62 -1.16 -10.92 -4.49
N GLU A 63 -2.22 -10.63 -5.23
CA GLU A 63 -2.26 -9.49 -6.15
C GLU A 63 -2.06 -8.16 -5.41
N LYS A 64 -2.77 -7.97 -4.29
CA LYS A 64 -2.63 -6.78 -3.44
C LYS A 64 -1.22 -6.62 -2.88
N THR A 65 -0.62 -7.72 -2.40
CA THR A 65 0.74 -7.71 -1.86
C THR A 65 1.78 -7.38 -2.93
N ILE A 66 1.65 -7.95 -4.13
CA ILE A 66 2.56 -7.65 -5.25
C ILE A 66 2.44 -6.18 -5.65
N ARG A 67 1.22 -5.65 -5.76
CA ARG A 67 0.98 -4.24 -6.10
C ARG A 67 1.63 -3.32 -5.08
N PHE A 68 1.45 -3.61 -3.79
CA PHE A 68 2.07 -2.85 -2.70
C PHE A 68 3.60 -2.90 -2.78
N ALA A 69 4.19 -4.09 -2.93
CA ALA A 69 5.65 -4.25 -3.03
C ALA A 69 6.24 -3.49 -4.23
N ASN A 70 5.56 -3.51 -5.37
CA ASN A 70 5.98 -2.75 -6.55
C ASN A 70 5.91 -1.24 -6.31
N LYS A 71 4.87 -0.75 -5.61
CA LYS A 71 4.74 0.67 -5.25
C LYS A 71 5.86 1.11 -4.31
N ILE A 72 6.16 0.31 -3.29
CA ILE A 72 7.30 0.54 -2.38
C ILE A 72 8.62 0.57 -3.15
N LYS A 73 8.82 -0.38 -4.07
CA LYS A 73 10.01 -0.41 -4.92
C LYS A 73 10.16 0.88 -5.73
N LEU A 74 9.09 1.34 -6.37
CA LEU A 74 9.10 2.61 -7.11
C LEU A 74 9.46 3.79 -6.19
N ILE A 75 8.88 3.86 -4.98
CA ILE A 75 9.21 4.92 -4.02
C ILE A 75 10.70 4.90 -3.66
N ILE A 76 11.27 3.71 -3.41
CA ILE A 76 12.69 3.56 -3.04
C ILE A 76 13.61 3.88 -4.22
N GLU A 77 13.29 3.44 -5.44
CA GLU A 77 14.11 3.70 -6.64
C GLU A 77 14.09 5.16 -7.09
N MET A 78 13.11 5.95 -6.61
CA MET A 78 13.00 7.38 -6.88
C MET A 78 13.67 8.27 -5.80
N GLN A 79 14.24 7.67 -4.74
CA GLN A 79 15.08 8.35 -3.74
C GLN A 79 16.54 8.41 -4.19
#